data_AF-A0A3A9F382-F1
#
_entry.id   AF-A0A3A9F382-F1
#
_cell.length_a   1.000
_cell.length_b   1.000
_cell.length_c   1.000
_cell.angle_alpha   90.00
_cell.angle_beta   90.00
_cell.angle_gamma   90.00
#
_symmetry.space_group_name_H-M   'P 1'
#
loop_
_entity.id
_entity.type
_entity.pdbx_description
1 polymer ?
#
loop_
_entity_poly.entity_id
_entity_poly.type
_entity_poly.pdbx_seq_one_letter_code
_entity_poly.pdbx_strand_id
1 'polypeptide(L)'
;MRKEKKQYKKKVRIGMDKSNIDQYYIQLNIVEEKLEELDKERANQLLDQLFMIKPVRLKWYLVKGKLMLKEGKSVDAVMEFLLDKCAPWYLYEGVEEFFQFLSVLSEYKGDFLESRRYTFWLNRLKEVFQGIRGKNDQIVEEKNEWGKKILEMNTIEPLEIEKLKELYYITGNIYLYLLWEEVGRQLYEKEGQTRPWILEKVNAGYFYERLISQEENVFIVMITSISDEIDCQLAAWALKELGKKVFLLEKPVMQNEKNGEILENSPKVLLKEKKGIVTIKVWDRGEKEGDNRGEILEYIVNNYTKDGLATVLGSGLLIDQMAMSREMKPKLERLTQAEADYLEENIAVGRYGDYLAYIAHIYKMSKTEVENALLKKPTCRFSIIIPCRDGIHTLHSTLKT
;
A
#
# COMPACT_ATOMS: atom_id res chain seq x y z
N MET A 1 10.73 2.62 -62.69
CA MET A 1 11.00 2.44 -61.25
C MET A 1 11.20 3.82 -60.60
N ARG A 2 10.17 4.34 -59.93
CA ARG A 2 10.21 5.62 -59.21
C ARG A 2 10.88 5.39 -57.84
N LYS A 3 11.91 6.18 -57.52
CA LYS A 3 12.53 6.23 -56.19
C LYS A 3 11.71 7.17 -55.30
N GLU A 4 10.96 6.61 -54.36
CA GLU A 4 10.32 7.37 -53.28
C GLU A 4 11.37 7.72 -52.21
N LYS A 5 11.65 9.01 -52.04
CA LYS A 5 12.39 9.54 -50.90
C LYS A 5 11.42 9.69 -49.72
N LYS A 6 11.52 8.82 -48.71
CA LYS A 6 10.88 9.03 -47.40
C LYS A 6 11.52 10.21 -46.69
N GLN A 7 10.83 11.34 -46.62
CA GLN A 7 11.16 12.45 -45.72
C GLN A 7 10.82 12.05 -44.28
N TYR A 8 11.82 11.76 -43.46
CA TYR A 8 11.67 11.72 -42.02
C TYR A 8 11.64 13.16 -41.49
N LYS A 9 10.45 13.66 -41.10
CA LYS A 9 10.31 14.89 -40.31
C LYS A 9 10.92 14.66 -38.92
N LYS A 10 12.13 15.18 -38.70
CA LYS A 10 12.80 15.23 -37.41
C LYS A 10 12.06 16.26 -36.54
N LYS A 11 11.19 15.82 -35.61
CA LYS A 11 10.61 16.71 -34.58
C LYS A 11 11.76 17.21 -33.69
N VAL A 12 12.12 18.48 -33.84
CA VAL A 12 13.12 19.16 -32.99
C VAL A 12 12.53 19.26 -31.58
N ARG A 13 13.19 18.64 -30.60
CA ARG A 13 12.85 18.77 -29.17
C ARG A 13 13.67 19.92 -28.60
N ILE A 14 13.00 20.90 -28.00
CA ILE A 14 13.65 22.04 -27.33
C ILE A 14 13.72 21.68 -25.84
N GLY A 15 14.93 21.65 -25.29
CA GLY A 15 15.17 21.50 -23.85
C GLY A 15 15.11 22.86 -23.15
N MET A 16 14.67 22.88 -21.89
CA MET A 16 14.48 24.13 -21.11
C MET A 16 15.68 24.46 -20.23
N ASP A 17 16.04 25.75 -20.15
CA ASP A 17 16.81 26.34 -19.04
C ASP A 17 15.87 26.99 -18.00
N LYS A 18 16.39 27.53 -16.88
CA LYS A 18 15.56 28.11 -15.80
C LYS A 18 14.63 29.25 -16.26
N SER A 19 15.11 30.17 -17.11
CA SER A 19 14.29 31.29 -17.60
C SER A 19 13.15 30.82 -18.51
N ASN A 20 13.36 29.73 -19.24
CA ASN A 20 12.34 29.12 -20.09
C ASN A 20 11.29 28.34 -19.27
N ILE A 21 11.62 27.91 -18.04
CA ILE A 21 10.68 27.23 -17.13
C ILE A 21 9.66 28.21 -16.57
N ASP A 22 10.09 29.38 -16.10
CA ASP A 22 9.18 30.37 -15.53
C ASP A 22 8.19 30.87 -16.60
N GLN A 23 8.68 31.14 -17.82
CA GLN A 23 7.82 31.53 -18.95
C GLN A 23 6.81 30.44 -19.32
N TYR A 24 7.21 29.17 -19.25
CA TYR A 24 6.33 28.04 -19.50
C TYR A 24 5.17 27.97 -18.50
N TYR A 25 5.45 28.14 -17.21
CA TYR A 25 4.41 28.17 -16.18
C TYR A 25 3.50 29.37 -16.30
N ILE A 26 4.04 30.55 -16.62
CA ILE A 26 3.23 31.75 -16.89
C ILE A 26 2.25 31.47 -18.03
N GLN A 27 2.71 30.88 -19.14
CA GLN A 27 1.83 30.54 -20.26
C GLN A 27 0.76 29.51 -19.88
N LEU A 28 1.11 28.49 -19.09
CA LEU A 28 0.14 27.51 -18.58
C LEU A 28 -0.93 28.16 -17.69
N ASN A 29 -0.53 29.05 -16.77
CA ASN A 29 -1.45 29.75 -15.89
C ASN A 29 -2.40 30.65 -16.70
N ILE A 30 -1.89 31.36 -17.72
CA ILE A 30 -2.72 32.18 -18.61
C ILE A 30 -3.77 31.32 -19.33
N VAL A 31 -3.39 30.14 -19.83
CA VAL A 31 -4.34 29.22 -20.48
C VAL A 31 -5.38 28.71 -19.49
N GLU A 32 -4.98 28.40 -18.26
CA GLU A 32 -5.86 27.92 -17.21
C GLU A 32 -6.86 28.99 -16.72
N GLU A 33 -6.39 30.21 -16.46
CA GLU A 33 -7.24 31.33 -16.02
C GLU A 33 -8.30 31.67 -17.06
N LYS A 34 -7.94 31.58 -18.35
CA LYS A 34 -8.83 31.87 -19.47
C LYS A 34 -9.58 30.65 -19.97
N LEU A 35 -9.48 29.51 -19.27
CA LEU A 35 -10.00 28.25 -19.79
C LEU A 35 -11.52 28.31 -20.01
N GLU A 36 -12.26 29.01 -19.17
CA GLU A 36 -13.72 29.20 -19.32
C GLU A 36 -14.08 30.08 -20.53
N GLU A 37 -13.27 31.10 -20.82
CA GLU A 37 -13.49 32.07 -21.90
C GLU A 37 -13.01 31.56 -23.27
N LEU A 38 -11.94 30.76 -23.29
CA LEU A 38 -11.34 30.27 -24.52
C LEU A 38 -12.22 29.22 -25.21
N ASP A 39 -12.35 29.32 -26.52
CA ASP A 39 -12.85 28.22 -27.34
C ASP A 39 -12.01 26.94 -27.12
N LYS A 40 -12.67 25.77 -27.21
CA LYS A 40 -12.07 24.46 -26.97
C LYS A 40 -10.93 24.16 -27.94
N GLU A 41 -11.09 24.48 -29.22
CA GLU A 41 -10.04 24.25 -30.23
C GLU A 41 -8.82 25.14 -29.95
N ARG A 42 -9.05 26.41 -29.60
CA ARG A 42 -7.98 27.35 -29.28
C ARG A 42 -7.20 26.93 -28.04
N ALA A 43 -7.89 26.51 -26.98
CA ALA A 43 -7.24 26.00 -25.77
C ALA A 43 -6.38 24.75 -26.06
N ASN A 44 -6.89 23.82 -26.87
CA ASN A 44 -6.12 22.65 -27.32
C ASN A 44 -4.86 23.04 -28.10
N GLN A 45 -4.97 23.95 -29.06
CA GLN A 45 -3.81 24.39 -29.85
C GLN A 45 -2.71 25.00 -28.96
N LEU A 46 -3.08 25.82 -27.97
CA LEU A 46 -2.14 26.42 -27.03
C LEU A 46 -1.48 25.34 -26.16
N LEU A 47 -2.25 24.40 -25.63
CA LEU A 47 -1.70 23.28 -24.86
C LEU A 47 -0.80 22.38 -25.70
N ASP A 48 -1.14 22.09 -26.96
CA ASP A 48 -0.31 21.28 -27.85
C ASP A 48 1.05 21.94 -28.14
N GLN A 49 1.06 23.26 -28.31
CA GLN A 49 2.31 24.02 -28.45
C GLN A 49 3.16 23.91 -27.19
N LEU A 50 2.56 24.10 -26.01
CA LEU A 50 3.23 23.95 -24.73
C LEU A 50 3.72 22.52 -24.49
N PHE A 51 2.98 21.51 -24.93
CA PHE A 51 3.36 20.11 -24.77
C PHE A 51 4.66 19.76 -25.50
N MET A 52 5.01 20.48 -26.56
CA MET A 52 6.24 20.25 -27.33
C MET A 52 7.51 20.62 -26.54
N ILE A 53 7.38 21.44 -25.50
CA ILE A 53 8.46 21.83 -24.61
C ILE A 53 8.68 20.70 -23.58
N LYS A 54 9.91 20.19 -23.45
CA LYS A 54 10.23 19.02 -22.62
C LYS A 54 11.26 19.36 -21.53
N PRO A 55 11.17 18.77 -20.32
CA PRO A 55 10.14 17.80 -19.88
C PRO A 55 8.76 18.45 -19.64
N VAL A 56 7.68 17.71 -19.88
CA VAL A 56 6.31 18.19 -19.61
C VAL A 56 6.09 18.22 -18.11
N ARG A 57 5.63 19.36 -17.59
CA ARG A 57 5.38 19.54 -16.15
C ARG A 57 3.99 19.05 -15.78
N LEU A 58 3.82 18.67 -14.50
CA LEU A 58 2.54 18.22 -13.95
C LEU A 58 1.41 19.22 -14.24
N LYS A 59 1.68 20.52 -14.11
CA LYS A 59 0.74 21.60 -14.40
C LYS A 59 0.09 21.47 -15.78
N TRP A 60 0.83 21.09 -16.82
CA TRP A 60 0.26 20.91 -18.16
C TRP A 60 -0.86 19.85 -18.17
N TYR A 61 -0.63 18.73 -17.49
CA TYR A 61 -1.62 17.65 -17.39
C TYR A 61 -2.86 18.11 -16.61
N LEU A 62 -2.68 18.94 -15.56
CA LEU A 62 -3.80 19.51 -14.81
C LEU A 62 -4.68 20.42 -15.68
N VAL A 63 -4.07 21.36 -16.42
CA VAL A 63 -4.80 22.25 -17.32
C VAL A 63 -5.49 21.46 -18.44
N LYS A 64 -4.83 20.42 -18.97
CA LYS A 64 -5.45 19.54 -19.97
C LYS A 64 -6.62 18.74 -19.38
N GLY A 65 -6.53 18.26 -18.14
CA GLY A 65 -7.62 17.58 -17.45
C GLY A 65 -8.83 18.49 -17.23
N LYS A 66 -8.61 19.75 -16.84
CA LYS A 66 -9.67 20.78 -16.76
C LYS A 66 -10.31 21.03 -18.13
N LEU A 67 -9.51 21.11 -19.20
CA LEU A 67 -10.03 21.24 -20.56
C LEU A 67 -10.87 20.04 -20.97
N MET A 68 -10.47 18.82 -20.61
CA MET A 68 -11.26 17.62 -20.88
C MET A 68 -12.64 17.66 -20.21
N LEU A 69 -12.74 18.17 -18.98
CA LEU A 69 -14.04 18.41 -18.35
C LEU A 69 -14.88 19.42 -19.15
N LYS A 70 -14.28 20.55 -19.56
CA LYS A 70 -14.95 21.55 -20.41
C LYS A 70 -15.41 20.95 -21.74
N GLU A 71 -14.65 20.01 -22.29
CA GLU A 71 -15.00 19.26 -23.50
C GLU A 71 -16.18 18.30 -23.30
N GLY A 72 -16.63 18.07 -22.07
CA GLY A 72 -17.69 17.12 -21.73
C GLY A 72 -17.21 15.68 -21.58
N LYS A 73 -15.90 15.46 -21.37
CA LYS A 73 -15.39 14.12 -21.02
C LYS A 73 -15.89 13.73 -19.63
N SER A 74 -16.12 12.44 -19.43
CA SER A 74 -16.49 11.92 -18.12
C SER A 74 -15.37 12.12 -17.12
N VAL A 75 -15.72 12.26 -15.83
CA VAL A 75 -14.72 12.36 -14.75
C VAL A 75 -13.78 11.15 -14.75
N ASP A 76 -14.29 9.95 -15.04
CA ASP A 76 -13.46 8.74 -15.15
C ASP A 76 -12.37 8.85 -16.22
N ALA A 77 -12.71 9.37 -17.40
CA ALA A 77 -11.73 9.58 -18.46
C ALA A 77 -10.67 10.63 -18.07
N VAL A 78 -11.05 11.63 -17.26
CA VAL A 78 -10.10 12.63 -16.74
C VAL A 78 -9.18 12.02 -15.67
N MET A 79 -9.73 11.24 -14.74
CA MET A 79 -8.92 10.55 -13.73
C MET A 79 -7.95 9.54 -14.35
N GLU A 80 -8.41 8.75 -15.31
CA GLU A 80 -7.56 7.81 -16.07
C GLU A 80 -6.43 8.54 -16.80
N PHE A 81 -6.71 9.69 -17.40
CA PHE A 81 -5.68 10.53 -18.05
C PHE A 81 -4.61 11.04 -17.06
N LEU A 82 -5.04 11.40 -15.84
CA LEU A 82 -4.16 11.89 -14.77
C LEU A 82 -3.40 10.78 -14.04
N LEU A 83 -3.78 9.52 -14.22
CA LEU A 83 -3.14 8.37 -13.60
C LEU A 83 -1.63 8.36 -13.92
N ASP A 84 -0.81 8.07 -12.90
CA ASP A 84 0.66 8.02 -12.98
C ASP A 84 1.35 9.31 -13.46
N LYS A 85 0.65 10.46 -13.47
CA LYS A 85 1.27 11.76 -13.81
C LYS A 85 1.85 12.48 -12.60
N CYS A 86 1.43 12.10 -11.40
CA CYS A 86 1.95 12.60 -10.14
C CYS A 86 2.77 11.52 -9.43
N ALA A 87 3.90 11.90 -8.86
CA ALA A 87 4.71 11.04 -8.00
C ALA A 87 4.50 11.51 -6.55
N PRO A 88 3.58 10.92 -5.78
CA PRO A 88 3.12 11.47 -4.49
C PRO A 88 4.14 11.32 -3.36
N TRP A 89 5.40 11.03 -3.66
CA TRP A 89 6.47 10.78 -2.69
C TRP A 89 7.07 12.08 -2.13
N TYR A 90 6.98 13.17 -2.89
CA TYR A 90 7.59 14.45 -2.56
C TYR A 90 6.66 15.61 -2.91
N LEU A 91 6.80 16.72 -2.18
CA LEU A 91 6.11 17.95 -2.52
C LEU A 91 6.90 18.75 -3.56
N TYR A 92 6.36 18.82 -4.78
CA TYR A 92 6.91 19.64 -5.88
C TYR A 92 5.80 20.42 -6.57
N GLU A 93 6.19 21.31 -7.48
CA GLU A 93 5.28 22.20 -8.19
C GLU A 93 4.16 21.44 -8.93
N GLY A 94 2.91 21.82 -8.64
CA GLY A 94 1.71 21.19 -9.18
C GLY A 94 1.15 20.00 -8.37
N VAL A 95 1.87 19.46 -7.38
CA VAL A 95 1.35 18.34 -6.56
C VAL A 95 0.15 18.77 -5.71
N GLU A 96 0.19 19.98 -5.16
CA GLU A 96 -0.94 20.50 -4.36
C GLU A 96 -2.21 20.64 -5.21
N GLU A 97 -2.08 21.28 -6.36
CA GLU A 97 -3.17 21.46 -7.31
C GLU A 97 -3.68 20.12 -7.84
N PHE A 98 -2.80 19.13 -8.01
CA PHE A 98 -3.18 17.78 -8.43
C PHE A 98 -4.10 17.12 -7.41
N PHE A 99 -3.73 17.11 -6.13
CA PHE A 99 -4.58 16.52 -5.09
C PHE A 99 -5.87 17.30 -4.87
N GLN A 100 -5.84 18.64 -4.94
CA GLN A 100 -7.05 19.45 -4.91
C GLN A 100 -7.99 19.13 -6.07
N PHE A 101 -7.44 18.96 -7.28
CA PHE A 101 -8.25 18.63 -8.44
C PHE A 101 -8.85 17.22 -8.35
N LEU A 102 -8.08 16.22 -7.92
CA LEU A 102 -8.61 14.87 -7.68
C LEU A 102 -9.72 14.84 -6.61
N SER A 103 -9.58 15.64 -5.56
CA SER A 103 -10.63 15.82 -4.54
C SER A 103 -11.92 16.37 -5.16
N VAL A 104 -11.85 17.44 -5.95
CA VAL A 104 -13.01 18.01 -6.67
C VAL A 104 -13.63 17.00 -7.66
N LEU A 105 -12.80 16.28 -8.42
CA LEU A 105 -13.29 15.23 -9.33
C LEU A 105 -14.05 14.12 -8.58
N SER A 106 -13.56 13.72 -7.41
CA SER A 106 -14.20 12.70 -6.57
C SER A 106 -15.57 13.18 -6.07
N GLU A 107 -15.67 14.44 -5.65
CA GLU A 107 -16.95 15.04 -5.23
C GLU A 107 -17.96 15.14 -6.39
N TYR A 108 -17.52 15.45 -7.60
CA TYR A 108 -18.40 15.44 -8.77
C TYR A 108 -19.02 14.06 -9.04
N LYS A 109 -18.35 12.97 -8.64
CA LYS A 109 -18.88 11.61 -8.72
C LYS A 109 -19.69 11.18 -7.50
N GLY A 110 -19.81 12.03 -6.47
CA GLY A 110 -20.42 11.70 -5.20
C GLY A 110 -19.54 10.86 -4.27
N ASP A 111 -18.25 10.70 -4.57
CA ASP A 111 -17.30 9.93 -3.76
C ASP A 111 -16.58 10.83 -2.74
N PHE A 112 -17.34 11.27 -1.74
CA PHE A 112 -16.84 12.18 -0.69
C PHE A 112 -15.74 11.53 0.17
N LEU A 113 -15.77 10.20 0.33
CA LEU A 113 -14.75 9.49 1.10
C LEU A 113 -13.38 9.54 0.40
N GLU A 114 -13.36 9.40 -0.93
CA GLU A 114 -12.15 9.56 -1.73
C GLU A 114 -11.65 11.01 -1.73
N SER A 115 -12.56 11.99 -1.82
CA SER A 115 -12.20 13.41 -1.67
C SER A 115 -11.49 13.69 -0.34
N ARG A 116 -12.02 13.14 0.77
CA ARG A 116 -11.42 13.26 2.10
C ARG A 116 -10.03 12.63 2.17
N ARG A 117 -9.84 11.47 1.53
CA ARG A 117 -8.54 10.81 1.45
C ARG A 117 -7.51 11.68 0.71
N TYR A 118 -7.85 12.23 -0.45
CA TYR A 118 -6.95 13.14 -1.18
C TYR A 118 -6.59 14.39 -0.36
N THR A 119 -7.56 14.95 0.35
CA THR A 119 -7.34 16.09 1.26
C THR A 119 -6.40 15.72 2.41
N PHE A 120 -6.58 14.56 3.03
CA PHE A 120 -5.70 14.06 4.10
C PHE A 120 -4.26 13.89 3.60
N TRP A 121 -4.09 13.27 2.42
CA TRP A 121 -2.77 13.06 1.80
C TRP A 121 -2.06 14.38 1.48
N LEU A 122 -2.79 15.35 0.93
CA LEU A 122 -2.24 16.68 0.66
C LEU A 122 -1.74 17.36 1.95
N ASN A 123 -2.55 17.34 3.01
CA ASN A 123 -2.15 17.91 4.29
C ASN A 123 -0.94 17.18 4.87
N ARG A 124 -0.86 15.86 4.70
CA ARG A 124 0.26 15.04 5.23
C ARG A 124 1.56 15.39 4.52
N LEU A 125 1.51 15.59 3.20
CA LEU A 125 2.64 16.09 2.41
C LEU A 125 3.10 17.47 2.90
N LYS A 126 2.16 18.39 3.16
CA LYS A 126 2.50 19.74 3.68
C LYS A 126 3.12 19.69 5.07
N GLU A 127 2.60 18.84 5.95
CA GLU A 127 3.15 18.62 7.29
C GLU A 127 4.61 18.16 7.22
N VAL A 128 4.88 17.15 6.40
CA VAL A 128 6.20 16.52 6.30
C VAL A 128 7.22 17.43 5.62
N PHE A 129 6.85 18.08 4.51
CA PHE A 129 7.79 18.82 3.68
C PHE A 129 7.84 20.33 3.96
N GLN A 130 6.80 20.91 4.56
CA GLN A 130 6.72 22.35 4.87
C GLN A 130 6.57 22.61 6.38
N GLY A 131 6.35 21.60 7.22
CA GLY A 131 6.13 21.77 8.66
C GLY A 131 4.78 22.42 8.99
N ILE A 132 3.88 22.55 8.02
CA ILE A 132 2.56 23.18 8.22
C ILE A 132 1.63 22.15 8.82
N ARG A 133 1.34 22.26 10.12
CA ARG A 133 0.34 21.40 10.78
C ARG A 133 -1.05 21.66 10.20
N GLY A 134 -1.68 20.61 9.68
CA GLY A 134 -3.00 20.66 9.07
C GLY A 134 -4.10 20.08 9.96
N LYS A 135 -5.24 19.79 9.34
CA LYS A 135 -6.38 19.12 10.01
C LYS A 135 -6.18 17.61 10.18
N ASN A 136 -5.01 17.06 9.81
CA ASN A 136 -4.77 15.63 9.91
C ASN A 136 -4.72 15.16 11.36
N ASP A 137 -4.20 16.00 12.26
CA ASP A 137 -4.16 15.72 13.70
C ASP A 137 -5.56 15.33 14.21
N GLN A 138 -6.61 16.02 13.77
CA GLN A 138 -8.00 15.71 14.16
C GLN A 138 -8.47 14.33 13.66
N ILE A 139 -8.14 13.95 12.42
CA ILE A 139 -8.55 12.65 11.85
C ILE A 139 -7.77 11.51 12.52
N VAL A 140 -6.49 11.73 12.80
CA VAL A 140 -5.63 10.75 13.50
C VAL A 140 -6.08 10.58 14.95
N GLU A 141 -6.41 11.68 15.64
CA GLU A 141 -7.00 11.67 16.97
C GLU A 141 -8.35 10.94 16.98
N GLU A 142 -9.26 11.29 16.06
CA GLU A 142 -10.56 10.63 15.90
C GLU A 142 -10.39 9.11 15.70
N LYS A 143 -9.47 8.68 14.82
CA LYS A 143 -9.13 7.26 14.62
C LYS A 143 -8.67 6.60 15.91
N ASN A 144 -7.76 7.23 16.65
CA ASN A 144 -7.19 6.66 17.86
C ASN A 144 -8.21 6.60 19.00
N GLU A 145 -9.05 7.62 19.15
CA GLU A 145 -10.16 7.63 20.12
C GLU A 145 -11.19 6.54 19.80
N TRP A 146 -11.57 6.42 18.54
CA TRP A 146 -12.50 5.37 18.10
C TRP A 146 -11.91 3.98 18.30
N GLY A 147 -10.62 3.81 18.01
CA GLY A 147 -9.89 2.58 18.25
C GLY A 147 -9.85 2.17 19.72
N LYS A 148 -9.56 3.11 20.63
CA LYS A 148 -9.60 2.86 22.08
C LYS A 148 -11.00 2.45 22.53
N LYS A 149 -12.02 3.19 22.10
CA LYS A 149 -13.43 2.88 22.38
C LYS A 149 -13.76 1.45 21.98
N ILE A 150 -13.38 1.03 20.78
CA ILE A 150 -13.61 -0.33 20.28
C ILE A 150 -12.88 -1.34 21.16
N LEU A 151 -11.59 -1.16 21.46
CA LEU A 151 -10.78 -2.07 22.28
C LEU A 151 -11.36 -2.36 23.69
N GLU A 152 -12.13 -1.41 24.23
CA GLU A 152 -12.83 -1.55 25.51
C GLU A 152 -14.13 -2.38 25.40
N MET A 153 -14.69 -2.56 24.20
CA MET A 153 -15.89 -3.35 23.97
C MET A 153 -15.64 -4.86 24.14
N ASN A 154 -16.72 -5.60 24.43
CA ASN A 154 -16.70 -7.07 24.42
C ASN A 154 -17.10 -7.63 23.06
N THR A 155 -18.01 -6.95 22.39
CA THR A 155 -18.50 -7.26 21.05
C THR A 155 -18.45 -5.97 20.24
N ILE A 156 -18.03 -6.06 18.98
CA ILE A 156 -17.96 -4.90 18.09
C ILE A 156 -19.34 -4.70 17.48
N GLU A 157 -19.74 -3.45 17.28
CA GLU A 157 -21.02 -3.10 16.67
C GLU A 157 -20.81 -2.66 15.19
N PRO A 158 -21.81 -2.81 14.30
CA PRO A 158 -21.66 -2.51 12.88
C PRO A 158 -21.27 -1.05 12.58
N LEU A 159 -21.77 -0.11 13.37
CA LEU A 159 -21.51 1.33 13.20
C LEU A 159 -20.03 1.64 13.46
N GLU A 160 -19.47 1.03 14.50
CA GLU A 160 -18.07 1.15 14.89
C GLU A 160 -17.14 0.64 13.79
N ILE A 161 -17.48 -0.49 13.18
CA ILE A 161 -16.72 -1.05 12.05
C ILE A 161 -16.76 -0.12 10.85
N GLU A 162 -17.94 0.38 10.47
CA GLU A 162 -18.06 1.28 9.32
C GLU A 162 -17.22 2.54 9.52
N LYS A 163 -17.33 3.14 10.70
CA LYS A 163 -16.58 4.36 11.04
C LYS A 163 -15.07 4.12 11.07
N LEU A 164 -14.62 3.02 11.69
CA LEU A 164 -13.20 2.68 11.77
C LEU A 164 -12.61 2.40 10.38
N LYS A 165 -13.35 1.66 9.55
CA LYS A 165 -12.99 1.39 8.15
C LYS A 165 -12.81 2.67 7.34
N GLU A 166 -13.77 3.60 7.42
CA GLU A 166 -13.66 4.90 6.74
C GLU A 166 -12.39 5.67 7.17
N LEU A 167 -12.07 5.68 8.47
CA LEU A 167 -10.88 6.35 8.99
C LEU A 167 -9.58 5.70 8.49
N TYR A 168 -9.53 4.37 8.42
CA TYR A 168 -8.37 3.67 7.81
C TYR A 168 -8.25 3.95 6.31
N TYR A 169 -9.37 4.07 5.61
CA TYR A 169 -9.37 4.43 4.20
C TYR A 169 -8.78 5.82 3.96
N ILE A 170 -9.26 6.81 4.73
CA ILE A 170 -8.82 8.21 4.64
C ILE A 170 -7.34 8.33 4.98
N THR A 171 -6.88 7.66 6.04
CA THR A 171 -5.48 7.72 6.50
C THR A 171 -4.50 6.96 5.60
N GLY A 172 -5.01 6.23 4.60
CA GLY A 172 -4.19 5.47 3.66
C GLY A 172 -3.76 4.10 4.17
N ASN A 173 -4.25 3.65 5.34
CA ASN A 173 -3.96 2.33 5.89
C ASN A 173 -4.86 1.26 5.23
N ILE A 174 -4.65 1.06 3.93
CA ILE A 174 -5.53 0.30 3.04
C ILE A 174 -5.71 -1.17 3.43
N TYR A 175 -4.70 -1.79 4.06
CA TYR A 175 -4.77 -3.19 4.48
C TYR A 175 -5.64 -3.35 5.72
N LEU A 176 -5.63 -2.37 6.64
CA LEU A 176 -6.58 -2.32 7.74
C LEU A 176 -8.00 -1.99 7.25
N TYR A 177 -8.13 -1.10 6.26
CA TYR A 177 -9.42 -0.89 5.59
C TYR A 177 -9.99 -2.21 5.03
N LEU A 178 -9.20 -2.98 4.27
CA LEU A 178 -9.63 -4.27 3.71
C LEU A 178 -10.00 -5.28 4.79
N LEU A 179 -9.21 -5.34 5.87
CA LEU A 179 -9.49 -6.22 7.00
C LEU A 179 -10.84 -5.90 7.65
N TRP A 180 -11.10 -4.63 7.96
CA TRP A 180 -12.35 -4.21 8.60
C TRP A 180 -13.56 -4.24 7.66
N GLU A 181 -13.36 -4.01 6.37
CA GLU A 181 -14.38 -4.25 5.33
C GLU A 181 -14.82 -5.73 5.34
N GLU A 182 -13.87 -6.67 5.44
CA GLU A 182 -14.19 -8.09 5.46
C GLU A 182 -14.86 -8.53 6.78
N VAL A 183 -14.44 -7.99 7.92
CA VAL A 183 -15.15 -8.18 9.21
C VAL A 183 -16.61 -7.74 9.08
N GLY A 184 -16.85 -6.56 8.50
CA GLY A 184 -18.21 -6.04 8.29
C GLY A 184 -19.07 -6.94 7.41
N ARG A 185 -18.49 -7.55 6.37
CA ARG A 185 -19.18 -8.50 5.47
C ARG A 185 -19.54 -9.80 6.17
N GLN A 186 -18.60 -10.42 6.88
CA GLN A 186 -18.80 -11.74 7.46
C GLN A 186 -19.68 -11.73 8.71
N LEU A 187 -19.54 -10.71 9.56
CA LEU A 187 -20.29 -10.67 10.83
C LEU A 187 -21.70 -10.09 10.67
N TYR A 188 -21.95 -9.25 9.65
CA TYR A 188 -23.22 -8.49 9.55
C TYR A 188 -23.86 -8.55 8.16
N GLU A 189 -23.44 -9.47 7.29
CA GLU A 189 -24.04 -9.73 5.97
C GLU A 189 -24.21 -8.48 5.10
N LYS A 190 -23.33 -7.49 5.27
CA LYS A 190 -23.42 -6.23 4.54
C LYS A 190 -22.88 -6.42 3.12
N GLU A 191 -23.63 -5.95 2.11
CA GLU A 191 -23.09 -5.79 0.75
C GLU A 191 -21.94 -4.79 0.81
N GLY A 192 -20.73 -5.30 0.87
CA GLY A 192 -19.53 -4.50 0.84
C GLY A 192 -19.15 -4.14 -0.61
N GLN A 193 -18.65 -2.93 -0.82
CA GLN A 193 -17.97 -2.55 -2.06
C GLN A 193 -16.49 -2.31 -1.78
N THR A 194 -15.69 -3.36 -1.88
CA THR A 194 -14.23 -3.21 -1.92
C THR A 194 -13.91 -2.42 -3.17
N ARG A 195 -13.20 -1.30 -3.01
CA ARG A 195 -12.80 -0.47 -4.13
C ARG A 195 -11.83 -1.26 -5.04
N PRO A 196 -12.17 -1.49 -6.33
CA PRO A 196 -11.42 -2.43 -7.18
C PRO A 196 -9.93 -2.15 -7.25
N TRP A 197 -9.55 -0.87 -7.33
CA TRP A 197 -8.16 -0.42 -7.42
C TRP A 197 -7.29 -0.86 -6.22
N ILE A 198 -7.89 -1.13 -5.05
CA ILE A 198 -7.14 -1.62 -3.89
C ILE A 198 -6.66 -3.06 -4.14
N LEU A 199 -7.50 -3.89 -4.75
CA LEU A 199 -7.16 -5.29 -5.06
C LEU A 199 -6.15 -5.39 -6.22
N GLU A 200 -6.04 -4.36 -7.04
CA GLU A 200 -5.04 -4.22 -8.11
C GLU A 200 -3.64 -3.90 -7.56
N LYS A 201 -3.51 -3.49 -6.29
CA LYS A 201 -2.20 -3.29 -5.66
C LYS A 201 -1.41 -4.59 -5.52
N VAL A 202 -0.08 -4.45 -5.55
CA VAL A 202 0.87 -5.55 -5.38
C VAL A 202 0.55 -6.35 -4.11
N ASN A 203 0.19 -7.62 -4.32
CA ASN A 203 -0.15 -8.65 -3.31
C ASN A 203 -1.36 -8.37 -2.43
N ALA A 204 -2.18 -7.36 -2.76
CA ALA A 204 -3.45 -7.15 -2.07
C ALA A 204 -4.39 -8.36 -2.22
N GLY A 205 -4.44 -8.97 -3.41
CA GLY A 205 -5.21 -10.19 -3.66
C GLY A 205 -4.81 -11.37 -2.77
N TYR A 206 -3.51 -11.60 -2.55
CA TYR A 206 -3.03 -12.65 -1.63
C TYR A 206 -3.55 -12.39 -0.22
N PHE A 207 -3.36 -11.18 0.31
CA PHE A 207 -3.85 -10.83 1.65
C PHE A 207 -5.36 -11.03 1.76
N TYR A 208 -6.12 -10.54 0.77
CA TYR A 208 -7.57 -10.69 0.74
C TYR A 208 -8.00 -12.16 0.73
N GLU A 209 -7.38 -13.01 -0.09
CA GLU A 209 -7.66 -14.45 -0.11
C GLU A 209 -7.40 -15.11 1.26
N ARG A 210 -6.34 -14.70 1.96
CA ARG A 210 -6.05 -15.20 3.32
C ARG A 210 -7.08 -14.75 4.36
N LEU A 211 -7.70 -13.57 4.19
CA LEU A 211 -8.78 -13.08 5.05
C LEU A 211 -10.09 -13.85 4.85
N ILE A 212 -10.49 -14.07 3.59
CA ILE A 212 -11.78 -14.72 3.26
C ILE A 212 -11.75 -16.24 3.37
N SER A 213 -10.55 -16.85 3.33
CA SER A 213 -10.37 -18.29 3.44
C SER A 213 -10.93 -18.81 4.77
N GLN A 214 -11.67 -19.92 4.71
CA GLN A 214 -12.21 -20.60 5.89
C GLN A 214 -11.16 -21.45 6.62
N GLU A 215 -9.94 -21.54 6.08
CA GLU A 215 -8.84 -22.20 6.76
C GLU A 215 -8.35 -21.36 7.96
N GLU A 216 -7.92 -22.04 9.02
CA GLU A 216 -7.31 -21.43 10.20
C GLU A 216 -5.89 -20.94 9.87
N ASN A 217 -5.81 -19.90 9.05
CA ASN A 217 -4.57 -19.29 8.62
C ASN A 217 -3.89 -18.58 9.80
N VAL A 218 -2.56 -18.73 9.89
CA VAL A 218 -1.77 -18.08 10.94
C VAL A 218 -1.39 -16.67 10.51
N PHE A 219 -1.75 -15.71 11.35
CA PHE A 219 -1.36 -14.31 11.27
C PHE A 219 -0.52 -13.91 12.46
N ILE A 220 0.52 -13.12 12.20
CA ILE A 220 1.41 -12.58 13.21
C ILE A 220 1.39 -11.06 13.08
N VAL A 221 0.91 -10.36 14.10
CA VAL A 221 0.82 -8.89 14.14
C VAL A 221 1.93 -8.38 15.06
N MET A 222 2.74 -7.43 14.59
CA MET A 222 3.91 -6.95 15.31
C MET A 222 3.77 -5.48 15.64
N ILE A 223 3.77 -5.17 16.94
CA ILE A 223 3.81 -3.79 17.42
C ILE A 223 5.25 -3.29 17.33
N THR A 224 5.45 -2.17 16.65
CA THR A 224 6.74 -1.50 16.52
C THR A 224 6.99 -0.57 17.69
N SER A 225 5.97 0.20 18.06
CA SER A 225 6.05 1.36 18.94
C SER A 225 4.72 1.63 19.66
N ILE A 226 4.60 2.77 20.33
CA ILE A 226 3.34 3.19 20.96
C ILE A 226 2.35 3.73 19.90
N SER A 227 2.83 4.28 18.78
CA SER A 227 1.95 4.92 17.79
C SER A 227 1.10 3.92 17.01
N ASP A 228 1.61 2.70 16.78
CA ASP A 228 0.94 1.62 16.06
C ASP A 228 0.28 0.58 16.99
N GLU A 229 0.39 0.74 18.31
CA GLU A 229 -0.12 -0.22 19.30
C GLU A 229 -1.63 -0.46 19.16
N ILE A 230 -2.41 0.62 19.04
CA ILE A 230 -3.88 0.54 18.88
C ILE A 230 -4.24 -0.16 17.58
N ASP A 231 -3.59 0.22 16.48
CA ASP A 231 -3.87 -0.34 15.15
C ASP A 231 -3.53 -1.84 15.08
N CYS A 232 -2.43 -2.26 15.71
CA CYS A 232 -2.05 -3.66 15.80
C CYS A 232 -3.01 -4.48 16.68
N GLN A 233 -3.45 -3.93 17.82
CA GLN A 233 -4.42 -4.61 18.69
C GLN A 233 -5.77 -4.78 17.98
N LEU A 234 -6.22 -3.75 17.27
CA LEU A 234 -7.43 -3.78 16.44
C LEU A 234 -7.31 -4.79 15.30
N ALA A 235 -6.17 -4.82 14.59
CA ALA A 235 -5.93 -5.80 13.53
C ALA A 235 -5.96 -7.23 14.07
N ALA A 236 -5.32 -7.48 15.22
CA ALA A 236 -5.31 -8.79 15.85
C ALA A 236 -6.72 -9.25 16.24
N TRP A 237 -7.54 -8.34 16.77
CA TRP A 237 -8.93 -8.65 17.08
C TRP A 237 -9.77 -8.91 15.83
N ALA A 238 -9.70 -8.05 14.82
CA ALA A 238 -10.41 -8.25 13.56
C ALA A 238 -10.08 -9.61 12.91
N LEU A 239 -8.80 -9.99 12.87
CA LEU A 239 -8.37 -11.30 12.35
C LEU A 239 -8.96 -12.46 13.16
N LYS A 240 -9.01 -12.33 14.49
CA LYS A 240 -9.61 -13.34 15.37
C LYS A 240 -11.13 -13.45 15.15
N GLU A 241 -11.83 -12.35 14.90
CA GLU A 241 -13.26 -12.38 14.53
C GLU A 241 -13.50 -13.05 13.16
N LEU A 242 -12.53 -12.97 12.23
CA LEU A 242 -12.53 -13.72 10.97
C LEU A 242 -12.11 -15.19 11.12
N GLY A 243 -12.05 -15.72 12.36
CA GLY A 243 -11.70 -17.10 12.66
C GLY A 243 -10.24 -17.46 12.41
N LYS A 244 -9.33 -16.47 12.34
CA LYS A 244 -7.91 -16.71 12.10
C LYS A 244 -7.16 -17.00 13.39
N LYS A 245 -6.04 -17.70 13.28
CA LYS A 245 -5.11 -17.89 14.40
C LYS A 245 -4.14 -16.72 14.46
N VAL A 246 -4.18 -15.98 15.57
CA VAL A 246 -3.48 -14.70 15.69
C VAL A 246 -2.47 -14.70 16.82
N PHE A 247 -1.25 -14.28 16.51
CA PHE A 247 -0.19 -13.99 17.47
C PHE A 247 0.12 -12.49 17.43
N LEU A 248 0.04 -11.82 18.58
CA LEU A 248 0.37 -10.41 18.73
C LEU A 248 1.71 -10.26 19.46
N LEU A 249 2.73 -9.80 18.74
CA LEU A 249 4.04 -9.50 19.30
C LEU A 249 4.01 -8.07 19.86
N GLU A 250 4.26 -7.96 21.16
CA GLU A 250 4.35 -6.68 21.86
C GLU A 250 5.57 -5.88 21.37
N LYS A 251 5.57 -4.57 21.65
CA LYS A 251 6.75 -3.73 21.39
C LYS A 251 7.98 -4.24 22.15
N PRO A 252 9.20 -4.06 21.63
CA PRO A 252 10.41 -4.55 22.28
C PRO A 252 10.61 -3.86 23.62
N VAL A 253 11.00 -4.63 24.63
CA VAL A 253 11.39 -4.13 25.94
C VAL A 253 12.89 -4.36 26.12
N MET A 254 13.62 -3.29 26.44
CA MET A 254 15.05 -3.35 26.73
C MET A 254 15.32 -4.33 27.88
N GLN A 255 16.24 -5.26 27.63
CA GLN A 255 16.70 -6.18 28.65
C GLN A 255 17.58 -5.42 29.66
N ASN A 256 17.05 -5.14 30.86
CA ASN A 256 17.83 -4.62 31.96
C ASN A 256 18.33 -5.77 32.84
N GLU A 257 19.65 -5.98 32.89
CA GLU A 257 20.33 -6.96 33.76
C GLU A 257 19.95 -6.81 35.27
N LYS A 258 19.42 -5.65 35.68
CA LYS A 258 19.02 -5.36 37.06
C LYS A 258 17.69 -5.99 37.50
N ASN A 259 16.87 -6.49 36.59
CA ASN A 259 15.52 -6.95 36.95
C ASN A 259 15.44 -8.42 37.40
N GLY A 260 16.57 -9.14 37.51
CA GLY A 260 16.60 -10.47 38.13
C GLY A 260 15.77 -11.56 37.43
N GLU A 261 15.18 -11.27 36.27
CA GLU A 261 14.52 -12.27 35.42
C GLU A 261 15.62 -13.07 34.71
N ILE A 262 16.07 -14.14 35.37
CA ILE A 262 16.81 -15.23 34.73
C ILE A 262 15.88 -15.82 33.67
N LEU A 263 16.15 -15.55 32.39
CA LEU A 263 15.44 -16.21 31.30
C LEU A 263 16.14 -17.54 31.01
N GLU A 264 15.39 -18.63 31.15
CA GLU A 264 15.73 -19.90 30.52
C GLU A 264 15.93 -19.67 29.01
N ASN A 265 17.04 -20.16 28.47
CA ASN A 265 17.43 -20.12 27.04
C ASN A 265 16.51 -20.92 26.09
N SER A 266 15.27 -21.16 26.49
CA SER A 266 14.23 -21.65 25.59
C SER A 266 13.41 -20.44 25.15
N PRO A 267 12.84 -20.39 23.95
CA PRO A 267 11.70 -19.52 23.70
C PRO A 267 10.54 -20.01 24.59
N LYS A 268 10.62 -19.75 25.90
CA LYS A 268 9.46 -19.62 26.78
C LYS A 268 8.79 -18.32 26.33
N VAL A 269 8.19 -18.41 25.15
CA VAL A 269 7.19 -17.48 24.67
C VAL A 269 6.23 -17.35 25.84
N LEU A 270 6.25 -16.20 26.52
CA LEU A 270 5.29 -15.92 27.59
C LEU A 270 3.97 -15.66 26.88
N LEU A 271 3.34 -16.75 26.46
CA LEU A 271 2.04 -16.80 25.81
C LEU A 271 1.05 -16.34 26.88
N LYS A 272 0.60 -15.09 26.76
CA LYS A 272 -0.58 -14.64 27.48
C LYS A 272 -1.73 -14.68 26.52
N GLU A 273 -2.85 -15.25 26.94
CA GLU A 273 -4.06 -15.17 26.15
C GLU A 273 -4.91 -14.01 26.70
N LYS A 274 -5.21 -13.04 25.84
CA LYS A 274 -6.10 -11.92 26.17
C LYS A 274 -7.19 -11.86 25.10
N LYS A 275 -8.45 -12.02 25.52
CA LYS A 275 -9.62 -12.05 24.62
C LYS A 275 -9.51 -13.07 23.46
N GLY A 276 -8.85 -14.22 23.69
CA GLY A 276 -8.64 -15.24 22.66
C GLY A 276 -7.46 -14.98 21.71
N ILE A 277 -6.66 -13.95 21.97
CA ILE A 277 -5.47 -13.60 21.18
C ILE A 277 -4.24 -13.94 22.00
N VAL A 278 -3.29 -14.63 21.37
CA VAL A 278 -2.00 -14.97 21.98
C VAL A 278 -1.06 -13.77 21.88
N THR A 279 -0.76 -13.12 23.00
CA THR A 279 0.26 -12.08 23.10
C THR A 279 1.61 -12.65 23.50
N ILE A 280 2.66 -12.09 22.89
CA ILE A 280 4.05 -12.51 23.06
C ILE A 280 4.92 -11.29 23.36
N LYS A 281 5.67 -11.34 24.46
CA LYS A 281 6.69 -10.33 24.76
C LYS A 281 7.89 -10.45 23.84
N VAL A 282 8.33 -9.30 23.32
CA VAL A 282 9.57 -9.16 22.55
C VAL A 282 10.63 -8.52 23.44
N TRP A 283 11.82 -9.11 23.47
CA TRP A 283 12.96 -8.63 24.25
C TRP A 283 14.02 -8.09 23.32
N ASP A 284 14.45 -6.85 23.57
CA ASP A 284 15.59 -6.23 22.90
C ASP A 284 16.86 -6.53 23.71
N ARG A 285 17.78 -7.28 23.10
CA ARG A 285 19.07 -7.69 23.68
C ARG A 285 20.18 -6.66 23.37
N GLY A 286 19.81 -5.49 22.84
CA GLY A 286 20.71 -4.37 22.55
C GLY A 286 21.26 -4.39 21.12
N GLU A 287 21.98 -3.32 20.74
CA GLU A 287 22.36 -3.03 19.35
C GLU A 287 23.08 -4.15 18.59
N LYS A 288 23.83 -5.01 19.29
CA LYS A 288 24.61 -6.10 18.65
C LYS A 288 23.82 -7.37 18.40
N GLU A 289 22.90 -7.69 19.31
CA GLU A 289 22.12 -8.94 19.27
C GLU A 289 20.72 -8.72 18.67
N GLY A 290 20.23 -7.49 18.67
CA GLY A 290 18.88 -7.16 18.23
C GLY A 290 17.83 -7.71 19.17
N ASP A 291 16.61 -7.89 18.66
CA ASP A 291 15.52 -8.50 19.41
C ASP A 291 15.28 -9.97 19.06
N ASN A 292 14.48 -10.65 19.88
CA ASN A 292 14.15 -12.05 19.69
C ASN A 292 12.99 -12.32 18.72
N ARG A 293 12.55 -11.35 17.89
CA ARG A 293 11.41 -11.56 16.97
C ARG A 293 11.68 -12.67 15.97
N GLY A 294 12.91 -12.79 15.47
CA GLY A 294 13.28 -13.85 14.54
C GLY A 294 13.05 -15.25 15.11
N GLU A 295 13.51 -15.47 16.35
CA GLU A 295 13.31 -16.72 17.11
C GLU A 295 11.82 -17.01 17.35
N ILE A 296 11.05 -15.98 17.70
CA ILE A 296 9.60 -16.09 17.92
C ILE A 296 8.87 -16.47 16.61
N LEU A 297 9.21 -15.82 15.50
CA LEU A 297 8.59 -16.08 14.19
C LEU A 297 8.88 -17.52 13.73
N GLU A 298 10.12 -17.99 13.90
CA GLU A 298 10.50 -19.37 13.58
C GLU A 298 9.75 -20.38 14.47
N TYR A 299 9.66 -20.10 15.77
CA TYR A 299 8.87 -20.93 16.69
C TYR A 299 7.40 -21.01 16.27
N ILE A 300 6.78 -19.87 15.96
CA ILE A 300 5.36 -19.85 15.56
C ILE A 300 5.14 -20.67 14.29
N VAL A 301 5.96 -20.45 13.27
CA VAL A 301 5.81 -21.18 12.00
C VAL A 301 5.98 -22.68 12.19
N ASN A 302 7.02 -23.12 12.90
CA ASN A 302 7.31 -24.54 13.07
C ASN A 302 6.27 -25.30 13.91
N ASN A 303 5.56 -24.62 14.80
CA ASN A 303 4.63 -25.27 15.75
C ASN A 303 3.15 -25.04 15.43
N TYR A 304 2.81 -23.99 14.68
CA TYR A 304 1.40 -23.60 14.48
C TYR A 304 0.98 -23.51 13.02
N THR A 305 1.88 -23.69 12.06
CA THR A 305 1.53 -23.75 10.62
C THR A 305 1.72 -25.16 10.09
N LYS A 306 0.88 -25.58 9.12
CA LYS A 306 0.98 -26.91 8.50
C LYS A 306 1.98 -26.94 7.34
N ASP A 307 2.08 -25.83 6.62
CA ASP A 307 2.86 -25.66 5.39
C ASP A 307 4.15 -24.87 5.60
N GLY A 308 4.40 -24.39 6.82
CA GLY A 308 5.57 -23.59 7.15
C GLY A 308 5.40 -22.11 6.78
N LEU A 309 4.18 -21.59 6.64
CA LEU A 309 3.93 -20.21 6.21
C LEU A 309 3.00 -19.45 7.17
N ALA A 310 3.42 -18.24 7.55
CA ALA A 310 2.60 -17.27 8.26
C ALA A 310 2.49 -15.95 7.49
N THR A 311 1.34 -15.28 7.63
CA THR A 311 1.15 -13.91 7.14
C THR A 311 1.49 -12.93 8.27
N VAL A 312 2.33 -11.94 7.97
CA VAL A 312 2.86 -11.00 8.95
C VAL A 312 2.28 -9.61 8.70
N LEU A 313 1.82 -8.94 9.75
CA LEU A 313 1.40 -7.55 9.73
C LEU A 313 2.30 -6.75 10.68
N GLY A 314 2.74 -5.58 10.24
CA GLY A 314 3.54 -4.64 11.03
C GLY A 314 3.72 -3.34 10.24
N SER A 315 4.34 -2.33 10.82
CA SER A 315 4.69 -1.13 10.04
C SER A 315 5.57 -1.52 8.85
N GLY A 316 5.43 -0.81 7.72
CA GLY A 316 6.28 -1.02 6.54
C GLY A 316 7.76 -0.92 6.88
N LEU A 317 8.14 0.08 7.68
CA LEU A 317 9.49 0.26 8.19
C LEU A 317 9.99 -0.97 8.96
N LEU A 318 9.20 -1.54 9.86
CA LEU A 318 9.60 -2.70 10.65
C LEU A 318 9.85 -3.92 9.77
N ILE A 319 8.93 -4.21 8.85
CA ILE A 319 9.06 -5.38 7.96
C ILE A 319 10.32 -5.24 7.10
N ASP A 320 10.58 -4.06 6.54
CA ASP A 320 11.77 -3.81 5.73
C ASP A 320 13.06 -3.95 6.55
N GLN A 321 13.11 -3.36 7.75
CA GLN A 321 14.25 -3.49 8.66
C GLN A 321 14.53 -4.96 9.01
N MET A 322 13.50 -5.73 9.34
CA MET A 322 13.66 -7.14 9.66
C MET A 322 14.10 -7.95 8.43
N ALA A 323 13.54 -7.68 7.24
CA ALA A 323 13.88 -8.39 6.00
C ALA A 323 15.31 -8.10 5.50
N MET A 324 15.94 -7.03 5.99
CA MET A 324 17.35 -6.73 5.69
C MET A 324 18.34 -7.63 6.45
N SER A 325 17.94 -8.25 7.56
CA SER A 325 18.84 -9.11 8.33
C SER A 325 19.15 -10.41 7.61
N ARG A 326 20.38 -10.92 7.74
CA ARG A 326 20.85 -12.11 7.00
C ARG A 326 19.99 -13.35 7.28
N GLU A 327 19.55 -13.50 8.53
CA GLU A 327 18.77 -14.64 8.99
C GLU A 327 17.32 -14.58 8.52
N MET A 328 16.74 -13.38 8.50
CA MET A 328 15.33 -13.19 8.13
C MET A 328 15.13 -13.05 6.64
N LYS A 329 16.07 -12.46 5.89
CA LYS A 329 15.97 -12.22 4.45
C LYS A 329 15.44 -13.39 3.59
N PRO A 330 15.83 -14.66 3.80
CA PRO A 330 15.25 -15.75 3.01
C PRO A 330 13.79 -16.08 3.38
N LYS A 331 13.41 -15.85 4.65
CA LYS A 331 12.13 -16.29 5.22
C LYS A 331 11.09 -15.18 5.28
N LEU A 332 11.50 -13.92 5.46
CA LEU A 332 10.66 -12.74 5.57
C LEU A 332 10.72 -11.91 4.29
N GLU A 333 9.57 -11.59 3.72
CA GLU A 333 9.44 -10.69 2.57
C GLU A 333 8.24 -9.79 2.76
N ARG A 334 8.43 -8.49 2.52
CA ARG A 334 7.32 -7.54 2.39
C ARG A 334 6.56 -7.84 1.11
N LEU A 335 5.26 -8.08 1.23
CA LEU A 335 4.40 -8.35 0.09
C LEU A 335 3.78 -7.08 -0.48
N THR A 336 3.57 -6.07 0.35
CA THR A 336 2.97 -4.80 -0.05
C THR A 336 4.00 -3.90 -0.72
N GLN A 337 3.57 -3.08 -1.68
CA GLN A 337 4.44 -2.07 -2.27
C GLN A 337 4.88 -1.05 -1.20
N ALA A 338 6.15 -0.62 -1.28
CA ALA A 338 6.61 0.55 -0.54
C ALA A 338 5.84 1.79 -1.01
N GLU A 339 5.25 2.50 -0.07
CA GLU A 339 4.63 3.81 -0.19
C GLU A 339 5.64 4.91 0.19
N ALA A 340 5.22 6.16 0.20
CA ALA A 340 6.11 7.27 0.53
C ALA A 340 6.55 7.16 1.99
N ASP A 341 7.76 7.63 2.31
CA ASP A 341 8.35 7.51 3.65
C ASP A 341 7.38 7.92 4.77
N TYR A 342 6.54 8.93 4.54
CA TYR A 342 5.56 9.43 5.50
C TYR A 342 4.30 8.54 5.68
N LEU A 343 4.15 7.50 4.87
CA LEU A 343 3.13 6.45 4.91
C LEU A 343 3.70 5.10 5.38
N GLU A 344 5.02 4.97 5.52
CA GLU A 344 5.68 3.71 5.88
C GLU A 344 5.46 3.29 7.35
N GLU A 345 4.85 4.16 8.16
CA GLU A 345 4.32 3.84 9.47
C GLU A 345 2.98 3.07 9.41
N ASN A 346 2.29 3.08 8.25
CA ASN A 346 1.07 2.28 8.05
C ASN A 346 1.39 0.78 8.08
N ILE A 347 0.34 -0.02 8.34
CA ILE A 347 0.48 -1.47 8.35
C ILE A 347 0.75 -1.98 6.94
N ALA A 348 1.87 -2.67 6.79
CA ALA A 348 2.24 -3.47 5.66
C ALA A 348 1.96 -4.95 5.93
N VAL A 349 1.87 -5.72 4.86
CA VAL A 349 1.68 -7.17 4.89
C VAL A 349 2.95 -7.82 4.36
N GLY A 350 3.43 -8.84 5.06
CA GLY A 350 4.55 -9.68 4.68
C GLY A 350 4.21 -11.17 4.76
N ARG A 351 5.13 -11.99 4.29
CA ARG A 351 5.14 -13.44 4.55
C ARG A 351 6.36 -13.80 5.37
N TYR A 352 6.19 -14.70 6.33
CA TYR A 352 7.30 -15.34 7.03
C TYR A 352 7.22 -16.86 6.85
N GLY A 353 8.34 -17.47 6.45
CA GLY A 353 8.49 -18.93 6.33
C GLY A 353 8.74 -19.39 4.90
N ASP A 354 8.11 -20.51 4.54
CA ASP A 354 8.39 -21.25 3.31
C ASP A 354 7.88 -20.53 2.05
N TYR A 355 8.81 -20.18 1.17
CA TYR A 355 8.48 -19.49 -0.08
C TYR A 355 7.69 -20.37 -1.06
N LEU A 356 7.93 -21.68 -1.11
CA LEU A 356 7.18 -22.57 -2.00
C LEU A 356 5.75 -22.73 -1.53
N ALA A 357 5.50 -22.73 -0.21
CA ALA A 357 4.15 -22.67 0.32
C ALA A 357 3.46 -21.37 -0.12
N TYR A 358 4.13 -20.22 -0.03
CA TYR A 358 3.59 -18.94 -0.51
C TYR A 358 3.22 -18.98 -1.99
N ILE A 359 4.10 -19.51 -2.84
CA ILE A 359 3.84 -19.70 -4.27
C ILE A 359 2.68 -20.67 -4.51
N ALA A 360 2.60 -21.75 -3.75
CA ALA A 360 1.53 -22.74 -3.83
C ALA A 360 0.15 -22.09 -3.58
N HIS A 361 0.05 -21.21 -2.58
CA HIS A 361 -1.16 -20.43 -2.30
C HIS A 361 -1.56 -19.53 -3.47
N ILE A 362 -0.60 -18.77 -4.04
CA ILE A 362 -0.89 -17.87 -5.18
C ILE A 362 -1.45 -18.63 -6.39
N TYR A 363 -0.87 -19.79 -6.69
CA TYR A 363 -1.28 -20.59 -7.85
C TYR A 363 -2.36 -21.63 -7.55
N LYS A 364 -2.89 -21.65 -6.31
CA LYS A 364 -3.94 -22.59 -5.86
C LYS A 364 -3.58 -24.05 -6.15
N MET A 365 -2.34 -24.41 -5.84
CA MET A 365 -1.78 -25.75 -5.99
C MET A 365 -1.16 -26.20 -4.67
N SER A 366 -0.87 -27.49 -4.53
CA SER A 366 -0.12 -28.00 -3.37
C SER A 366 1.36 -27.63 -3.48
N LYS A 367 2.03 -27.51 -2.33
CA LYS A 367 3.48 -27.29 -2.27
C LYS A 367 4.26 -28.37 -3.03
N THR A 368 3.84 -29.63 -2.91
CA THR A 368 4.45 -30.76 -3.61
C THR A 368 4.31 -30.65 -5.14
N GLU A 369 3.19 -30.10 -5.64
CA GLU A 369 3.05 -29.83 -7.08
C GLU A 369 4.01 -28.74 -7.56
N VAL A 370 4.22 -27.68 -6.77
CA VAL A 370 5.23 -26.65 -7.06
C VAL A 370 6.63 -27.26 -7.08
N GLU A 371 6.98 -28.06 -6.07
CA GLU A 371 8.27 -28.74 -5.97
C GLU A 371 8.50 -29.68 -7.16
N ASN A 372 7.50 -30.49 -7.52
CA ASN A 372 7.55 -31.38 -8.68
C ASN A 372 7.71 -30.60 -9.99
N ALA A 373 7.06 -29.44 -10.13
CA ALA A 373 7.21 -28.58 -11.29
C ALA A 373 8.63 -28.00 -11.40
N LEU A 374 9.23 -27.62 -10.26
CA LEU A 374 10.61 -27.12 -10.19
C LEU A 374 11.65 -28.20 -10.52
N LEU A 375 11.39 -29.44 -10.07
CA LEU A 375 12.28 -30.59 -10.29
C LEU A 375 12.10 -31.25 -11.66
N LYS A 376 11.05 -30.89 -12.41
CA LYS A 376 10.78 -31.47 -13.72
C LYS A 376 11.94 -31.21 -14.67
N LYS A 377 12.48 -32.29 -15.26
CA LYS A 377 13.55 -32.19 -16.24
C LYS A 377 13.11 -31.28 -17.40
N PRO A 378 13.89 -30.24 -17.75
CA PRO A 378 13.55 -29.33 -18.84
C PRO A 378 13.32 -30.12 -20.12
N THR A 379 12.16 -29.95 -20.75
CA THR A 379 11.91 -30.49 -22.10
C THR A 379 12.55 -29.63 -23.19
N CYS A 380 13.05 -28.44 -22.81
CA CYS A 380 13.70 -27.45 -23.67
C CYS A 380 15.10 -27.11 -23.11
N ARG A 381 16.02 -26.58 -23.95
CA ARG A 381 17.42 -26.25 -23.56
C ARG A 381 17.54 -25.28 -22.38
N PHE A 382 16.50 -24.51 -22.10
CA PHE A 382 16.33 -23.72 -20.89
C PHE A 382 14.85 -23.78 -20.50
N SER A 383 14.57 -23.88 -19.20
CA SER A 383 13.23 -23.73 -18.63
C SER A 383 13.29 -22.53 -17.70
N ILE A 384 12.48 -21.50 -17.96
CA ILE A 384 12.37 -20.31 -17.13
C ILE A 384 10.99 -20.35 -16.49
N ILE A 385 10.93 -20.46 -15.17
CA ILE A 385 9.70 -20.24 -14.41
C ILE A 385 9.68 -18.75 -14.06
N ILE A 386 8.84 -17.99 -14.77
CA ILE A 386 8.65 -16.57 -14.50
C ILE A 386 7.34 -16.43 -13.70
N PRO A 387 7.38 -16.05 -12.42
CA PRO A 387 6.18 -15.63 -11.73
C PRO A 387 5.69 -14.32 -12.38
N CYS A 388 4.65 -14.42 -13.21
CA CYS A 388 4.09 -13.27 -13.93
C CYS A 388 2.75 -12.88 -13.30
N ARG A 389 2.62 -11.60 -12.93
CA ARG A 389 1.37 -11.02 -12.43
C ARG A 389 0.36 -10.66 -13.52
N ASP A 390 0.82 -10.51 -14.78
CA ASP A 390 0.00 -10.23 -15.99
C ASP A 390 0.61 -10.88 -17.25
N GLY A 391 0.51 -12.20 -17.33
CA GLY A 391 1.34 -13.06 -18.18
C GLY A 391 1.01 -13.16 -19.67
N ILE A 392 0.84 -12.05 -20.41
CA ILE A 392 0.93 -12.07 -21.88
C ILE A 392 1.90 -11.01 -22.42
N HIS A 393 1.79 -9.74 -22.01
CA HIS A 393 2.58 -8.66 -22.60
C HIS A 393 4.04 -8.64 -22.12
N THR A 394 4.26 -8.92 -20.83
CA THR A 394 5.60 -9.05 -20.24
C THR A 394 6.29 -10.32 -20.76
N LEU A 395 5.54 -11.43 -20.84
CA LEU A 395 6.02 -12.70 -21.40
C LEU A 395 6.45 -12.57 -22.87
N HIS A 396 5.64 -11.89 -23.70
CA HIS A 396 5.95 -11.67 -25.12
C HIS A 396 7.24 -10.87 -25.35
N SER A 397 7.54 -9.90 -24.48
CA SER A 397 8.75 -9.07 -24.59
C SER A 397 10.00 -9.80 -24.11
N THR A 398 9.89 -10.58 -23.03
CA THR A 398 10.98 -11.41 -22.50
C THR A 398 11.32 -12.59 -23.42
N LEU A 399 10.35 -13.16 -24.15
CA LEU A 399 10.57 -14.23 -25.12
C LEU A 399 11.10 -13.75 -26.49
N LYS A 400 11.08 -12.44 -26.76
CA LYS A 400 11.55 -11.84 -28.03
C LYS A 400 13.03 -11.45 -28.03
N THR A 401 13.64 -11.31 -26.86
CA THR A 401 15.10 -11.28 -26.64
C THR A 401 15.63 -12.68 -26.54
#